data_AF-A0A0E2YXB0-F1
#
_entry.id   AF-A0A0E2YXB0-F1
#
_cell.length_a   1.000
_cell.length_b   1.000
_cell.length_c   1.000
_cell.angle_alpha   90.00
_cell.angle_beta   90.00
_cell.angle_gamma   90.00
#
_symmetry.space_group_name_H-M   'P 1'
#
loop_
_entity.id
_entity.type
_entity.pdbx_description
1 polymer ?
#
loop_
_entity_poly.entity_id
_entity_poly.type
_entity_poly.pdbx_seq_one_letter_code
_entity_poly.pdbx_strand_id
1 'polypeptide(L)'
;VDADISYWGYSREELAVYEKHNITRAEYDDNSAVIDGKPVYLNGKAELRIRYLTPYNFIIAPHNSPINNSSYDKRRNEMMNGILNGKMKLEELVDEVLRLPKRGY
;
A
#
# COMPACT_ATOMS: atom_id res chain seq x y z
N VAL A 1 -14.72 1.15 -2.42
CA VAL A 1 -14.78 -0.15 -1.73
C VAL A 1 -14.92 -1.31 -2.72
N ASP A 2 -16.09 -1.59 -3.30
CA ASP A 2 -16.26 -2.79 -4.17
C ASP A 2 -15.37 -2.80 -5.41
N ALA A 3 -15.24 -1.66 -6.08
CA ALA A 3 -14.32 -1.50 -7.21
C ALA A 3 -12.86 -1.75 -6.81
N ASP A 4 -12.45 -1.28 -5.63
CA ASP A 4 -11.10 -1.48 -5.12
C ASP A 4 -10.85 -2.96 -4.79
N ILE A 5 -11.80 -3.62 -4.13
CA ILE A 5 -11.70 -5.04 -3.81
C ILE A 5 -11.61 -5.87 -5.09
N SER A 6 -12.39 -5.54 -6.12
CA SER A 6 -12.35 -6.23 -7.40
C SER A 6 -11.01 -6.10 -8.11
N TYR A 7 -10.31 -4.98 -7.95
CA TYR A 7 -9.04 -4.70 -8.64
C TYR A 7 -7.82 -5.11 -7.80
N TRP A 8 -7.78 -4.71 -6.53
CA TRP A 8 -6.67 -4.89 -5.59
C TRP A 8 -6.85 -6.05 -4.60
N GLY A 9 -8.03 -6.65 -4.49
CA GLY A 9 -8.33 -7.65 -3.46
C GLY A 9 -8.55 -7.07 -2.06
N TYR A 10 -8.38 -5.75 -1.88
CA TYR A 10 -8.64 -5.00 -0.66
C TYR A 10 -9.06 -3.56 -0.99
N SER A 11 -9.62 -2.85 -0.02
CA SER A 11 -9.92 -1.42 -0.11
C SER A 11 -9.17 -0.64 0.98
N ARG A 12 -8.76 0.59 0.65
CA ARG A 12 -8.08 1.51 1.56
C ARG A 12 -8.59 2.94 1.36
N GLU A 13 -8.49 3.73 2.42
CA GLU A 13 -8.69 5.18 2.37
C GLU A 13 -7.39 5.90 2.74
N GLU A 14 -7.18 7.07 2.16
CA GLU A 14 -6.03 7.92 2.41
C GLU A 14 -6.51 9.32 2.83
N LEU A 15 -5.93 9.84 3.91
CA LEU A 15 -6.10 11.23 4.36
C LEU A 15 -4.75 11.71 4.88
N ALA A 16 -4.54 13.01 4.98
CA ALA A 16 -3.36 13.52 5.68
C ALA A 16 -3.75 14.34 6.90
N VAL A 17 -2.82 14.43 7.85
CA VAL A 17 -2.98 15.23 9.07
C VAL A 17 -1.98 16.38 9.04
N TYR A 18 -2.48 17.61 9.13
CA TYR A 18 -1.68 18.82 9.22
C TYR A 18 -2.14 19.64 10.42
N GLU A 19 -1.27 19.84 11.41
CA GLU A 19 -1.56 20.63 12.62
C GLU A 19 -2.93 20.28 13.27
N LYS A 20 -3.24 18.98 13.36
CA LYS A 20 -4.49 18.39 13.88
C LYS A 20 -5.73 18.51 12.97
N HIS A 21 -5.59 19.10 11.78
CA HIS A 21 -6.63 19.09 10.76
C HIS A 21 -6.46 17.88 9.86
N ASN A 22 -7.56 17.19 9.58
CA ASN A 22 -7.60 16.23 8.48
C ASN A 22 -7.72 17.03 7.18
N ILE A 23 -6.81 16.76 6.26
CA ILE A 23 -6.86 17.28 4.89
C ILE A 23 -7.00 16.09 3.93
N THR A 24 -7.54 16.35 2.75
CA THR A 24 -7.70 15.34 1.71
C THR A 24 -6.36 14.91 1.13
N ARG A 25 -6.34 13.74 0.49
CA ARG A 25 -5.17 13.26 -0.25
C ARG A 25 -4.72 14.24 -1.33
N ALA A 26 -5.66 14.89 -2.01
CA ALA A 26 -5.39 15.89 -3.04
C ALA A 26 -4.70 17.12 -2.47
N GLU A 27 -5.20 17.66 -1.35
CA GLU A 27 -4.56 18.79 -0.66
C GLU A 27 -3.13 18.45 -0.18
N TYR A 28 -2.91 17.22 0.26
CA TYR A 28 -1.56 16.74 0.56
C TYR A 28 -0.64 16.75 -0.68
N ASP A 29 -1.12 16.25 -1.84
CA ASP A 29 -0.35 16.25 -3.09
C ASP A 29 -0.01 17.65 -3.57
N ASP A 30 -0.97 18.58 -3.44
CA ASP A 30 -0.80 19.97 -3.81
C ASP A 30 0.09 20.74 -2.81
N ASN A 31 0.47 20.10 -1.69
CA ASN A 31 1.17 20.72 -0.57
C ASN A 31 0.46 21.98 -0.05
N SER A 32 -0.87 22.04 -0.20
CA SER A 32 -1.72 23.16 0.18
C SER A 32 -3.14 22.70 0.52
N ALA A 33 -3.78 23.34 1.49
CA ALA A 33 -5.14 22.99 1.93
C ALA A 33 -5.97 24.23 2.26
N VAL A 34 -7.29 24.10 2.31
CA VAL A 34 -8.17 25.14 2.85
C VAL A 34 -8.50 24.81 4.30
N ILE A 35 -7.92 25.53 5.24
CA ILE A 35 -8.14 25.35 6.68
C ILE A 35 -8.84 26.59 7.22
N ASP A 36 -9.97 26.39 7.90
CA ASP A 36 -10.82 27.47 8.42
C ASP A 36 -11.17 28.53 7.35
N GLY A 37 -11.42 28.07 6.11
CA GLY A 37 -11.75 28.91 4.97
C GLY A 37 -10.58 29.69 4.36
N LYS A 38 -9.34 29.40 4.77
CA LYS A 38 -8.13 30.08 4.26
C LYS A 38 -7.20 29.10 3.56
N PRO A 39 -6.63 29.47 2.39
CA PRO A 39 -5.55 28.70 1.79
C PRO A 39 -4.32 28.72 2.69
N VAL A 40 -3.79 27.53 3.00
CA VAL A 40 -2.60 27.32 3.83
C VAL A 40 -1.62 26.46 3.06
N TYR A 41 -0.35 26.89 3.01
CA TYR A 41 0.72 26.09 2.43
C TYR A 41 1.31 25.16 3.50
N LEU A 42 1.33 23.85 3.21
CA LEU A 42 1.62 22.83 4.21
C LEU A 42 3.12 22.69 4.51
N ASN A 43 3.99 23.19 3.62
CA ASN A 43 5.44 23.13 3.75
C ASN A 43 5.99 21.70 3.98
N GLY A 44 5.32 20.67 3.43
CA GLY A 44 5.69 19.28 3.62
C GLY A 44 5.52 18.75 5.05
N LYS A 45 4.81 19.46 5.92
CA LYS A 45 4.61 19.06 7.33
C LYS A 45 3.39 18.17 7.53
N ALA A 46 2.55 18.01 6.52
CA ALA A 46 1.42 17.11 6.59
C ALA A 46 1.90 15.65 6.62
N GLU A 47 1.21 14.80 7.38
CA GLU A 47 1.51 13.37 7.47
C GLU A 47 0.43 12.58 6.73
N LEU A 48 0.81 11.87 5.65
CA LEU A 48 -0.12 10.98 4.96
C LEU A 48 -0.43 9.76 5.83
N ARG A 49 -1.71 9.46 5.98
CA ARG A 49 -2.24 8.31 6.71
C ARG A 49 -3.06 7.44 5.79
N ILE A 50 -2.83 6.13 5.90
CA ILE A 50 -3.54 5.12 5.13
C ILE A 50 -4.27 4.22 6.11
N ARG A 51 -5.55 3.96 5.85
CA ARG A 51 -6.34 2.99 6.61
C ARG A 51 -6.92 1.95 5.65
N TYR A 52 -6.76 0.68 6.00
CA TYR A 52 -7.37 -0.42 5.26
C TYR A 52 -8.79 -0.64 5.76
N LEU A 53 -9.75 -0.69 4.83
CA LEU A 53 -11.19 -0.82 5.11
C LEU A 53 -11.64 -2.29 5.08
N THR A 54 -10.80 -3.17 4.55
CA THR A 54 -11.02 -4.62 4.45
C THR A 54 -9.79 -5.35 4.98
N PRO A 55 -9.88 -6.69 5.18
CA PRO A 55 -8.68 -7.51 5.36
C PRO A 55 -7.65 -7.20 4.26
N TYR A 56 -6.39 -7.15 4.67
CA TYR A 56 -5.24 -6.89 3.82
C TYR A 56 -4.10 -7.79 4.28
N ASN A 57 -3.08 -7.94 3.43
CA ASN A 57 -1.86 -8.64 3.78
C ASN A 57 -0.65 -7.73 3.56
N PHE A 58 0.41 -8.01 4.31
CA PHE A 58 1.66 -7.27 4.26
C PHE A 58 2.80 -8.25 4.51
N ILE A 59 3.91 -8.07 3.78
CA ILE A 59 5.10 -8.92 3.90
C ILE A 59 6.24 -8.06 4.40
N ILE A 60 6.84 -8.46 5.52
CA ILE A 60 8.07 -7.88 6.03
C ILE A 60 9.22 -8.78 5.61
N ALA A 61 10.20 -8.23 4.89
CA ALA A 61 11.36 -8.96 4.42
C ALA A 61 12.63 -8.10 4.50
N PRO A 62 13.82 -8.72 4.74
CA PRO A 62 15.09 -8.02 4.64
C PRO A 62 15.30 -7.40 3.25
N HIS A 63 16.06 -6.30 3.16
CA HIS A 63 16.33 -5.61 1.89
C HIS A 63 16.88 -6.56 0.80
N ASN A 64 17.73 -7.52 1.17
CA ASN A 64 18.34 -8.49 0.26
C ASN A 64 17.51 -9.78 0.09
N SER A 65 16.27 -9.80 0.57
CA SER A 65 15.37 -10.94 0.35
C SER A 65 15.10 -11.16 -1.15
N PRO A 66 15.02 -12.42 -1.62
CA PRO A 66 14.63 -12.74 -3.00
C PRO A 66 13.28 -12.15 -3.42
N ILE A 67 12.38 -11.88 -2.47
CA ILE A 67 11.07 -11.28 -2.75
C ILE A 67 11.17 -9.82 -3.25
N ASN A 68 12.28 -9.14 -2.98
CA ASN A 68 12.56 -7.81 -3.50
C ASN A 68 13.10 -7.93 -4.93
N ASN A 69 12.25 -8.39 -5.83
CA ASN A 69 12.57 -8.68 -7.21
C ASN A 69 11.49 -8.09 -8.13
N SER A 70 11.86 -7.08 -8.92
CA SER A 70 10.92 -6.37 -9.79
C SER A 70 10.31 -7.25 -10.88
N SER A 71 10.99 -8.31 -11.31
CA SER A 71 10.40 -9.27 -12.25
C SER A 71 9.33 -10.15 -11.61
N TYR A 72 9.32 -10.24 -10.27
CA TYR A 72 8.35 -11.00 -9.49
C TYR A 72 7.20 -10.14 -8.95
N ASP A 73 7.30 -8.80 -8.96
CA ASP A 73 6.31 -7.90 -8.35
C ASP A 73 4.87 -8.16 -8.81
N LYS A 74 4.67 -8.36 -10.12
CA LYS A 74 3.35 -8.65 -10.67
C LYS A 74 2.78 -9.96 -10.12
N ARG A 75 3.57 -11.04 -10.13
CA ARG A 75 3.16 -12.36 -9.63
C ARG A 75 2.92 -12.33 -8.12
N ARG A 76 3.79 -11.67 -7.35
CA ARG A 76 3.60 -11.45 -5.92
C ARG A 76 2.25 -10.78 -5.64
N ASN A 77 1.93 -9.70 -6.36
CA ASN A 77 0.66 -8.99 -6.17
C ASN A 77 -0.55 -9.88 -6.53
N GLU A 78 -0.49 -10.63 -7.63
CA GLU A 78 -1.53 -11.60 -7.99
C GLU A 78 -1.75 -12.63 -6.87
N MET A 79 -0.67 -13.17 -6.30
CA MET A 79 -0.75 -14.15 -5.22
C MET A 79 -1.30 -13.55 -3.93
N MET A 80 -0.81 -12.39 -3.52
CA MET A 80 -1.29 -11.70 -2.32
C MET A 80 -2.79 -11.37 -2.45
N ASN A 81 -3.24 -10.91 -3.60
CA ASN A 81 -4.66 -10.63 -3.84
C ASN A 81 -5.49 -11.93 -3.89
N GLY A 82 -4.93 -13.01 -4.45
CA GLY A 82 -5.51 -14.35 -4.46
C GLY A 82 -5.67 -14.96 -3.06
N ILE A 83 -4.74 -14.67 -2.15
CA ILE A 83 -4.83 -15.10 -0.74
C ILE A 83 -5.98 -14.37 -0.04
N LEU A 84 -6.14 -13.06 -0.25
CA LEU A 84 -7.21 -12.27 0.38
C LEU A 84 -8.61 -12.71 -0.03
N ASN A 85 -8.78 -13.18 -1.27
CA ASN A 85 -10.07 -13.66 -1.78
C ASN A 85 -10.24 -15.19 -1.69
N GLY A 86 -9.33 -15.89 -1.01
CA GLY A 86 -9.40 -17.34 -0.76
C GLY A 86 -9.15 -18.22 -1.99
N LYS A 87 -8.63 -17.67 -3.10
CA LYS A 87 -8.31 -18.42 -4.32
C LYS A 87 -6.91 -19.04 -4.32
N MET A 88 -6.02 -18.55 -3.46
CA MET A 88 -4.64 -19.04 -3.30
C MET A 88 -4.29 -19.22 -1.83
N LYS A 89 -3.29 -20.04 -1.56
CA LYS A 89 -2.82 -20.33 -0.20
C LYS A 89 -1.50 -19.64 0.09
N LEU A 90 -1.26 -19.33 1.37
CA LEU A 90 0.00 -18.70 1.80
C LEU A 90 1.21 -19.59 1.46
N GLU A 91 1.05 -20.90 1.59
CA GLU A 91 2.11 -21.88 1.33
C GLU A 91 2.59 -21.82 -0.11
N GLU A 92 1.72 -21.54 -1.08
CA GLU A 92 2.08 -21.38 -2.49
C GLU A 92 3.00 -20.17 -2.69
N LEU A 93 2.72 -19.05 -2.01
CA LEU A 93 3.55 -17.85 -2.05
C LEU A 93 4.93 -18.11 -1.41
N VAL A 94 4.96 -18.79 -0.26
CA VAL A 94 6.21 -19.14 0.42
C VAL A 94 7.08 -20.01 -0.49
N ASP A 95 6.49 -21.03 -1.11
CA ASP A 95 7.16 -21.91 -2.06
C ASP A 95 7.74 -21.17 -3.27
N GLU A 96 7.00 -20.23 -3.86
CA GLU A 96 7.51 -19.42 -4.96
C GLU A 96 8.66 -18.51 -4.53
N VAL A 97 8.54 -17.84 -3.39
CA VAL A 97 9.59 -16.96 -2.85
C VAL A 97 10.89 -17.72 -2.59
N LEU A 98 10.81 -18.97 -2.10
CA LEU A 98 11.97 -19.84 -1.89
C LEU A 98 12.66 -20.28 -3.19
N ARG A 99 11.94 -20.28 -4.32
CA ARG A 99 12.48 -20.61 -5.65
C ARG A 99 13.06 -19.39 -6.38
N LEU A 100 12.81 -18.18 -5.88
CA LEU A 100 13.36 -16.97 -6.49
C LEU A 100 14.89 -16.97 -6.39
N PRO A 101 15.59 -16.42 -7.42
CA PRO A 101 17.03 -16.29 -7.35
C PRO A 101 17.41 -15.44 -6.14
N LYS A 102 18.39 -15.90 -5.38
CA LYS A 102 19.01 -15.05 -4.35
C LYS A 102 19.60 -13.82 -5.03
N ARG A 103 19.41 -12.64 -4.44
CA ARG A 103 20.14 -11.45 -4.89
C ARG A 103 21.64 -11.74 -4.75
N GLY A 104 22.32 -11.82 -5.89
CA GLY A 104 23.78 -11.82 -5.94
C GLY A 104 24.31 -10.45 -5.56
N TYR A 105 25.48 -10.42 -4.93
CA TYR A 105 26.26 -9.19 -4.78
C TYR A 105 27.03 -8.91 -6.06
#